data_AF-A0A958DIL3-F1
#
_entry.id   AF-A0A958DIL3-F1
#
_cell.length_a   1.000
_cell.length_b   1.000
_cell.length_c   1.000
_cell.angle_alpha   90.00
_cell.angle_beta   90.00
_cell.angle_gamma   90.00
#
_symmetry.space_group_name_H-M   'P 1'
#
loop_
_entity.id
_entity.type
_entity.pdbx_description
1 polymer ?
#
loop_
_entity_poly.entity_id
_entity_poly.type
_entity_poly.pdbx_seq_one_letter_code
_entity_poly.pdbx_strand_id
1 'polypeptide(L)'
;LLENAGSDVVGELDLQRKRVSGELPDIFQALCDQLPASLSDLLAFLSRLDDPFPKSLLLTLLKPLGFGKKAYQAWLDKGLMDEVRWLGEDFVQISWQPWKAFLRQHTSIERMRTVLEILKSRLGRRPQQFPLELSSHFFEAGDHETALTLAFQEAQDFERFGEGRRALERYAFLRRNLFRFPSREIALAAVLKKMGLLQKQLGLYENAFESFRELRESLKRSQREEWITVSLEMADALFQMDALSEALYQIKEIKIKDSVSSYAYAFSNILMGELEQNFGHARYALRYYEKALAILPRVQDERLMMRLYAILKQIYSGANDLDKYISLIVQINQLLPDTSSFKPEIQLELIKCYVHRNDFAAALPHAVAAFRHSRTVFTPRIAARVRLYLAEIYGYFGKWYLSRSYLRRICQTPVLLAHPRFQVQVMTTLGIVEKELGHYGAALELLQQALDVCERQRLVREKYQIRVHLGHIYLLVHGLMRARDHLSETLTWAEAAQDEALIIQASL
;
A
#
# COMPACT_ATOMS: atom_id res chain seq x y z
N LEU A 1 -50.88 29.24 -22.03
CA LEU A 1 -50.32 30.38 -21.26
C LEU A 1 -50.89 30.49 -19.84
N LEU A 2 -51.51 29.43 -19.33
CA LEU A 2 -52.10 29.38 -18.00
C LEU A 2 -51.81 27.99 -17.40
N GLU A 3 -51.38 28.00 -16.15
CA GLU A 3 -51.92 27.20 -15.07
C GLU A 3 -52.11 25.70 -15.35
N ASN A 4 -51.15 24.90 -14.88
CA ASN A 4 -51.41 24.12 -13.66
C ASN A 4 -50.09 23.53 -13.14
N ALA A 5 -49.63 24.12 -12.04
CA ALA A 5 -48.62 23.53 -11.18
C ALA A 5 -49.13 22.19 -10.66
N GLY A 6 -48.44 21.10 -11.02
CA GLY A 6 -48.71 19.76 -10.54
C GLY A 6 -47.54 18.86 -10.89
N SER A 7 -46.57 18.77 -9.97
CA SER A 7 -45.53 17.74 -9.91
C SER A 7 -44.82 17.38 -11.23
N ASP A 8 -43.90 18.23 -11.70
CA ASP A 8 -42.70 17.79 -12.44
C ASP A 8 -41.75 18.99 -12.60
N VAL A 9 -40.81 19.11 -11.66
CA VAL A 9 -39.89 20.25 -11.55
C VAL A 9 -38.76 20.22 -12.60
N VAL A 10 -38.84 19.38 -13.63
CA VAL A 10 -37.89 19.41 -14.75
C VAL A 10 -38.62 19.08 -16.06
N GLY A 11 -39.35 20.05 -16.62
CA GLY A 11 -39.91 19.95 -17.97
C GLY A 11 -38.82 19.64 -19.02
N GLU A 12 -39.16 18.76 -19.96
CA GLU A 12 -38.51 18.43 -21.26
C GLU A 12 -37.15 19.07 -21.60
N LEU A 13 -36.12 18.66 -20.86
CA LEU A 13 -34.71 18.90 -21.18
C LEU A 13 -34.10 17.58 -21.65
N ASP A 14 -34.38 17.25 -22.91
CA ASP A 14 -33.68 16.18 -23.62
C ASP A 14 -32.47 16.81 -24.33
N LEU A 15 -31.37 16.91 -23.58
CA LEU A 15 -30.09 17.48 -24.05
C LEU A 15 -29.52 16.74 -25.26
N GLN A 16 -29.92 15.48 -25.48
CA GLN A 16 -29.46 14.68 -26.62
C GLN A 16 -30.24 14.95 -27.91
N ARG A 17 -31.43 15.58 -27.84
CA ARG A 17 -32.33 15.70 -29.01
C ARG A 17 -32.61 17.13 -29.49
N LYS A 18 -32.36 18.17 -28.70
CA LYS A 18 -32.55 19.56 -29.17
C LYS A 18 -31.30 20.08 -29.89
N ARG A 19 -31.40 20.25 -31.21
CA ARG A 19 -30.56 21.20 -31.98
C ARG A 19 -30.91 22.61 -31.51
N VAL A 20 -30.36 23.04 -30.38
CA VAL A 20 -30.47 24.43 -29.94
C VAL A 20 -29.42 25.24 -30.70
N SER A 21 -29.86 26.18 -31.53
CA SER A 21 -29.00 27.03 -32.37
C SER A 21 -28.30 28.16 -31.59
N GLY A 22 -28.06 27.97 -30.29
CA GLY A 22 -27.43 28.95 -29.41
C GLY A 22 -26.00 28.54 -29.05
N GLU A 23 -25.19 29.51 -28.62
CA GLU A 23 -23.89 29.19 -28.04
C GLU A 23 -24.09 28.37 -26.75
N LEU A 24 -23.21 27.41 -26.46
CA LEU A 24 -23.31 26.53 -25.28
C LEU A 24 -23.60 27.28 -23.95
N PRO A 25 -23.01 28.47 -23.69
CA PRO A 25 -23.32 29.26 -22.49
C PRO A 25 -24.79 29.69 -22.38
N ASP A 26 -25.45 30.03 -23.48
CA ASP A 26 -26.85 30.47 -23.47
C ASP A 26 -27.80 29.31 -23.12
N ILE A 27 -27.50 28.13 -23.66
CA ILE A 27 -28.24 26.89 -23.36
C ILE A 27 -28.11 26.57 -21.87
N PHE A 28 -26.90 26.71 -21.35
CA PHE A 28 -26.57 26.46 -19.95
C PHE A 28 -27.20 27.46 -19.00
N GLN A 29 -27.23 28.74 -19.37
CA GLN A 29 -27.90 29.77 -18.59
C GLN A 29 -29.42 29.52 -18.54
N ALA A 30 -30.05 29.29 -19.68
CA ALA A 30 -31.47 28.99 -19.76
C ALA A 30 -31.86 27.72 -18.96
N LEU A 31 -30.96 26.74 -18.92
CA LEU A 31 -31.06 25.56 -18.07
C LEU A 31 -31.03 25.94 -16.58
N CYS A 32 -30.00 26.66 -16.14
CA CYS A 32 -29.85 27.11 -14.76
C CYS A 32 -31.05 27.94 -14.28
N ASP A 33 -31.60 28.81 -15.13
CA ASP A 33 -32.74 29.67 -14.81
C ASP A 33 -34.05 28.88 -14.57
N GLN A 34 -34.15 27.65 -15.12
CA GLN A 34 -35.31 26.77 -14.93
C GLN A 34 -35.16 25.83 -13.72
N LEU A 35 -33.96 25.70 -13.14
CA LEU A 35 -33.72 24.81 -12.01
C LEU A 35 -34.13 25.49 -10.69
N PRO A 36 -34.73 24.77 -9.73
CA PRO A 36 -34.90 25.28 -8.38
C PRO A 36 -33.55 25.73 -7.80
N ALA A 37 -33.56 26.81 -7.01
CA ALA A 37 -32.35 27.35 -6.40
C ALA A 37 -31.54 26.26 -5.67
N SER A 38 -32.20 25.42 -4.85
CA SER A 38 -31.56 24.32 -4.12
C SER A 38 -30.87 23.28 -5.01
N LEU A 39 -31.38 23.05 -6.23
CA LEU A 39 -30.76 22.16 -7.21
C LEU A 39 -29.59 22.84 -7.91
N SER A 40 -29.76 24.10 -8.31
CA SER A 40 -28.67 24.89 -8.87
C SER A 40 -27.49 24.95 -7.89
N ASP A 41 -27.75 25.09 -6.59
CA ASP A 41 -26.74 25.15 -5.54
C ASP A 41 -26.04 23.78 -5.35
N LEU A 42 -26.77 22.68 -5.45
CA LEU A 42 -26.21 21.33 -5.38
C LEU A 42 -25.34 21.01 -6.60
N LEU A 43 -25.79 21.36 -7.81
CA LEU A 43 -25.03 21.19 -9.04
C LEU A 43 -23.78 22.08 -9.04
N ALA A 44 -23.90 23.32 -8.53
CA ALA A 44 -22.75 24.20 -8.31
C ALA A 44 -21.71 23.52 -7.42
N PHE A 45 -22.13 22.99 -6.26
CA PHE A 45 -21.26 22.24 -5.35
C PHE A 45 -20.59 21.05 -6.02
N LEU A 46 -21.36 20.16 -6.65
CA LEU A 46 -20.82 18.96 -7.32
C LEU A 46 -19.90 19.32 -8.49
N SER A 47 -20.17 20.42 -9.19
CA SER A 47 -19.30 20.89 -10.28
C SER A 47 -17.92 21.31 -9.78
N ARG A 48 -17.80 21.76 -8.52
CA ARG A 48 -16.53 22.18 -7.93
C ARG A 48 -15.66 21.03 -7.43
N LEU A 49 -16.26 19.89 -7.10
CA LEU A 49 -15.51 18.70 -6.70
C LEU A 49 -14.66 18.17 -7.86
N ASP A 50 -13.41 17.82 -7.58
CA ASP A 50 -12.54 17.15 -8.55
C ASP A 50 -12.75 15.64 -8.57
N ASP A 51 -13.10 15.04 -7.42
CA ASP A 51 -13.40 13.61 -7.29
C ASP A 51 -14.90 13.30 -7.38
N PRO A 52 -15.27 12.06 -7.76
CA PRO A 52 -16.64 11.57 -7.68
C PRO A 52 -17.19 11.64 -6.24
N PHE A 53 -18.44 12.05 -6.08
CA PHE A 53 -19.09 12.21 -4.78
C PHE A 53 -19.88 10.95 -4.39
N PRO A 54 -19.80 10.45 -3.15
CA PRO A 54 -20.49 9.22 -2.76
C PRO A 54 -22.00 9.32 -2.95
N LYS A 55 -22.59 8.40 -3.72
CA LYS A 55 -24.04 8.37 -4.01
C LYS A 55 -24.86 8.29 -2.73
N SER A 56 -24.39 7.50 -1.77
CA SER A 56 -25.06 7.35 -0.46
C SER A 56 -25.19 8.69 0.26
N LEU A 57 -24.12 9.51 0.24
CA LEU A 57 -24.08 10.83 0.85
C LEU A 57 -24.94 11.82 0.04
N LEU A 58 -24.85 11.79 -1.29
CA LEU A 58 -25.70 12.61 -2.18
C LEU A 58 -27.18 12.41 -1.88
N LEU A 59 -27.63 11.15 -1.84
CA LEU A 59 -29.03 10.81 -1.56
C LEU A 59 -29.48 11.33 -0.18
N THR A 60 -28.57 11.44 0.79
CA THR A 60 -28.89 12.05 2.09
C THR A 60 -28.99 13.59 2.04
N LEU A 61 -28.26 14.24 1.12
CA LEU A 61 -28.35 15.69 0.88
C LEU A 61 -29.62 16.08 0.13
N LEU A 62 -30.12 15.21 -0.76
CA LEU A 62 -31.31 15.49 -1.57
C LEU A 62 -32.57 15.72 -0.74
N LYS A 63 -32.77 14.90 0.30
CA LYS A 63 -34.01 14.93 1.09
C LYS A 63 -34.23 16.29 1.79
N PRO A 64 -33.25 16.89 2.49
CA PRO A 64 -33.38 18.25 3.03
C PRO A 64 -33.58 19.34 1.97
N LEU A 65 -33.06 19.14 0.76
CA LEU A 65 -33.20 20.08 -0.36
C LEU A 65 -34.55 19.97 -1.10
N GLY A 66 -35.44 19.08 -0.66
CA GLY A 66 -36.76 18.85 -1.25
C GLY A 66 -36.78 17.84 -2.41
N PHE A 67 -35.68 17.12 -2.66
CA PHE A 67 -35.56 16.18 -3.76
C PHE A 67 -35.65 14.72 -3.30
N GLY A 68 -36.44 13.92 -4.03
CA GLY A 68 -36.55 12.48 -3.84
C GLY A 68 -35.71 11.68 -4.83
N LYS A 69 -35.64 10.35 -4.65
CA LYS A 69 -34.94 9.43 -5.56
C LYS A 69 -35.38 9.54 -7.03
N LYS A 70 -36.64 9.89 -7.28
CA LYS A 70 -37.17 10.10 -8.65
C LYS A 70 -36.48 11.27 -9.36
N ALA A 71 -36.24 12.38 -8.65
CA ALA A 71 -35.56 13.54 -9.21
C ALA A 71 -34.11 13.20 -9.57
N TYR A 72 -33.43 12.47 -8.69
CA TYR A 72 -32.08 11.97 -8.94
C TYR A 72 -32.01 11.09 -10.20
N GLN A 73 -32.93 10.12 -10.34
CA GLN A 73 -32.97 9.27 -11.54
C GLN A 73 -33.19 10.09 -12.81
N ALA A 74 -34.11 11.06 -12.77
CA ALA A 74 -34.35 11.95 -13.89
C ALA A 74 -33.11 12.78 -14.28
N TRP A 75 -32.20 13.08 -13.35
CA TRP A 75 -30.94 13.76 -13.67
C TRP A 75 -29.93 12.85 -14.37
N LEU A 76 -29.85 11.59 -13.96
CA LEU A 76 -29.06 10.58 -14.66
C LEU A 76 -29.59 10.34 -16.08
N ASP A 77 -30.90 10.17 -16.22
CA ASP A 77 -31.55 9.92 -17.51
C ASP A 77 -31.36 11.10 -18.48
N LYS A 78 -31.23 12.33 -17.95
CA LYS A 78 -30.94 13.55 -18.72
C LYS A 78 -29.45 13.83 -18.94
N GLY A 79 -28.56 12.98 -18.42
CA GLY A 79 -27.11 13.14 -18.57
C GLY A 79 -26.53 14.35 -17.83
N LEU A 80 -27.20 14.84 -16.78
CA LEU A 80 -26.67 15.92 -15.94
C LEU A 80 -25.58 15.42 -14.98
N MET A 81 -25.62 14.13 -14.66
CA MET A 81 -24.68 13.42 -13.81
C MET A 81 -24.50 12.01 -14.33
N ASP A 82 -23.39 11.39 -13.97
CA ASP A 82 -23.10 9.99 -14.25
C ASP A 82 -22.81 9.24 -12.95
N GLU A 83 -23.22 7.98 -12.91
CA GLU A 83 -22.82 7.06 -11.84
C GLU A 83 -21.52 6.34 -12.21
N VAL A 84 -20.56 6.34 -11.30
CA VAL A 84 -19.30 5.62 -11.43
C VAL A 84 -19.15 4.69 -10.24
N ARG A 85 -18.73 3.44 -10.47
CA ARG A 85 -18.51 2.48 -9.41
C ARG A 85 -17.03 2.39 -9.07
N TRP A 86 -16.69 2.60 -7.80
CA TRP A 86 -15.31 2.53 -7.33
C TRP A 86 -15.23 1.75 -6.01
N LEU A 87 -14.30 0.80 -5.93
CA LEU A 87 -14.09 -0.05 -4.75
C LEU A 87 -15.37 -0.71 -4.19
N GLY A 88 -16.32 -1.04 -5.06
CA GLY A 88 -17.58 -1.69 -4.70
C GLY A 88 -18.72 -0.74 -4.30
N GLU A 89 -18.44 0.56 -4.18
CA GLU A 89 -19.42 1.61 -3.88
C GLU A 89 -19.78 2.46 -5.11
N ASP A 90 -20.97 3.05 -5.07
CA ASP A 90 -21.50 3.90 -6.14
C ASP A 90 -21.19 5.37 -5.84
N PHE A 91 -20.68 6.07 -6.85
CA PHE A 91 -20.36 7.49 -6.83
C PHE A 91 -21.10 8.21 -7.94
N VAL A 92 -21.16 9.53 -7.80
CA VAL A 92 -21.82 10.42 -8.75
C VAL A 92 -20.86 11.53 -9.12
N GLN A 93 -20.75 11.82 -10.41
CA GLN A 93 -19.93 12.92 -10.90
C GLN A 93 -20.64 13.66 -12.05
N ILE A 94 -20.19 14.88 -12.33
CA ILE A 94 -20.54 15.60 -13.56
C ILE A 94 -19.43 15.34 -14.57
N SER A 95 -19.61 14.38 -15.50
CA SER A 95 -18.53 13.97 -16.41
C SER A 95 -18.29 14.96 -17.56
N TRP A 96 -19.31 15.76 -17.92
CA TRP A 96 -19.19 16.67 -19.05
C TRP A 96 -18.47 17.98 -18.67
N GLN A 97 -17.21 18.11 -19.11
CA GLN A 97 -16.32 19.21 -18.72
C GLN A 97 -16.82 20.63 -19.07
N PRO A 98 -17.40 20.90 -20.26
CA PRO A 98 -17.96 22.21 -20.56
C PRO A 98 -19.05 22.65 -19.57
N TRP A 99 -19.92 21.72 -19.18
CA TRP A 99 -20.97 21.98 -18.19
C TRP A 99 -20.38 22.21 -16.79
N LYS A 100 -19.41 21.39 -16.39
CA LYS A 100 -18.67 21.57 -15.13
C LYS A 100 -17.98 22.94 -15.07
N ALA A 101 -17.33 23.36 -16.17
CA ALA A 101 -16.67 24.65 -16.28
C ALA A 101 -17.67 25.82 -16.24
N PHE A 102 -18.79 25.71 -16.96
CA PHE A 102 -19.84 26.72 -16.94
C PHE A 102 -20.39 26.93 -15.53
N LEU A 103 -20.77 25.84 -14.85
CA LEU A 103 -21.30 25.90 -13.48
C LEU A 103 -20.27 26.53 -12.53
N ARG A 104 -18.98 26.17 -12.61
CA ARG A 104 -17.90 26.76 -11.80
C ARG A 104 -17.78 28.27 -11.99
N GLN A 105 -17.94 28.76 -13.22
CA GLN A 105 -17.82 30.20 -13.55
C GLN A 105 -19.04 31.02 -13.12
N HIS A 106 -20.24 30.44 -13.17
CA HIS A 106 -21.50 31.20 -13.01
C HIS A 106 -22.18 31.01 -11.64
N THR A 107 -21.56 30.27 -10.72
CA THR A 107 -22.11 30.07 -9.37
C THR A 107 -21.18 30.65 -8.32
N SER A 108 -21.67 31.56 -7.48
CA SER A 108 -20.88 32.08 -6.36
C SER A 108 -20.75 31.04 -5.25
N ILE A 109 -19.75 31.19 -4.39
CA ILE A 109 -19.57 30.30 -3.22
C ILE A 109 -20.74 30.44 -2.24
N GLU A 110 -21.30 31.66 -2.11
CA GLU A 110 -22.42 31.94 -1.21
C GLU A 110 -23.64 31.05 -1.50
N ARG A 111 -23.87 30.73 -2.78
CA ARG A 111 -24.96 29.83 -3.20
C ARG A 111 -24.81 28.42 -2.64
N MET A 112 -23.59 27.95 -2.39
CA MET A 112 -23.35 26.60 -1.85
C MET A 112 -23.52 26.52 -0.33
N ARG A 113 -23.69 27.66 0.38
CA ARG A 113 -23.72 27.69 1.85
C ARG A 113 -24.78 26.74 2.43
N THR A 114 -25.98 26.71 1.85
CA THR A 114 -27.05 25.80 2.31
C THR A 114 -26.66 24.32 2.14
N VAL A 115 -26.00 23.96 1.03
CA VAL A 115 -25.54 22.58 0.78
C VAL A 115 -24.45 22.19 1.77
N LEU A 116 -23.48 23.09 2.01
CA LEU A 116 -22.38 22.88 2.95
C LEU A 116 -22.88 22.73 4.39
N GLU A 117 -23.86 23.53 4.83
CA GLU A 117 -24.47 23.39 6.17
C GLU A 117 -25.18 22.04 6.37
N ILE A 118 -25.93 21.59 5.36
CA ILE A 118 -26.55 20.26 5.39
C ILE A 118 -25.47 19.19 5.48
N LEU A 119 -24.41 19.31 4.67
CA LEU A 119 -23.30 18.36 4.62
C LEU A 119 -22.54 18.30 5.96
N LYS A 120 -22.26 19.46 6.59
CA LYS A 120 -21.62 19.57 7.91
C LYS A 120 -22.33 18.73 8.96
N SER A 121 -23.66 18.79 9.01
CA SER A 121 -24.47 18.00 9.96
C SER A 121 -24.36 16.48 9.78
N ARG A 122 -23.90 16.03 8.60
CA ARG A 122 -23.80 14.61 8.21
C ARG A 122 -22.38 14.07 8.31
N LEU A 123 -21.37 14.91 8.09
CA LEU A 123 -19.95 14.52 8.13
C LEU A 123 -19.54 13.97 9.50
N GLY A 124 -20.08 14.49 10.61
CA GLY A 124 -19.75 14.01 11.96
C GLY A 124 -20.30 12.61 12.32
N ARG A 125 -21.11 11.97 11.46
CA ARG A 125 -21.82 10.70 11.80
C ARG A 125 -21.22 9.45 11.18
N ARG A 126 -20.26 9.56 10.26
CA ARG A 126 -19.60 8.40 9.64
C ARG A 126 -18.12 8.70 9.36
N PRO A 127 -17.21 7.77 9.65
CA PRO A 127 -15.86 7.86 9.09
C PRO A 127 -16.00 7.87 7.57
N GLN A 128 -15.42 8.88 6.90
CA GLN A 128 -15.40 8.90 5.45
C GLN A 128 -14.65 7.65 4.98
N GLN A 129 -15.31 6.86 4.14
CA GLN A 129 -14.71 5.65 3.54
C GLN A 129 -13.86 5.99 2.33
N PHE A 130 -13.81 7.27 1.91
CA PHE A 130 -13.13 7.73 0.70
C PHE A 130 -12.56 9.12 0.90
N PRO A 131 -11.42 9.43 0.27
CA PRO A 131 -10.78 10.71 0.45
C PRO A 131 -11.44 11.74 -0.48
N LEU A 132 -12.19 12.67 0.09
CA LEU A 132 -12.84 13.77 -0.64
C LEU A 132 -12.26 15.10 -0.18
N GLU A 133 -11.95 15.98 -1.12
CA GLU A 133 -11.54 17.35 -0.76
C GLU A 133 -12.76 18.26 -0.61
N LEU A 134 -13.13 18.58 0.63
CA LEU A 134 -14.23 19.46 0.99
C LEU A 134 -13.77 20.70 1.77
N SER A 135 -12.63 20.61 2.44
CA SER A 135 -12.07 21.66 3.29
C SER A 135 -11.95 23.02 2.61
N SER A 136 -11.51 23.06 1.34
CA SER A 136 -11.39 24.29 0.55
C SER A 136 -12.73 25.01 0.37
N HIS A 137 -13.81 24.26 0.11
CA HIS A 137 -15.15 24.83 -0.05
C HIS A 137 -15.72 25.40 1.24
N PHE A 138 -15.52 24.73 2.39
CA PHE A 138 -15.90 25.28 3.69
C PHE A 138 -15.10 26.55 4.02
N PHE A 139 -13.81 26.58 3.67
CA PHE A 139 -12.95 27.72 3.92
C PHE A 139 -13.38 28.95 3.11
N GLU A 140 -13.67 28.75 1.83
CA GLU A 140 -14.21 29.78 0.93
C GLU A 140 -15.57 30.31 1.40
N ALA A 141 -16.41 29.46 2.01
CA ALA A 141 -17.71 29.84 2.55
C ALA A 141 -17.64 30.63 3.88
N GLY A 142 -16.45 30.73 4.48
CA GLY A 142 -16.17 31.43 5.74
C GLY A 142 -16.22 30.55 6.99
N ASP A 143 -16.48 29.24 6.86
CA ASP A 143 -16.50 28.29 7.98
C ASP A 143 -15.11 27.70 8.22
N HIS A 144 -14.21 28.55 8.74
CA HIS A 144 -12.80 28.21 8.89
C HIS A 144 -12.55 27.06 9.87
N GLU A 145 -13.33 26.94 10.95
CA GLU A 145 -13.15 25.86 11.94
C GLU A 145 -13.43 24.49 11.31
N THR A 146 -14.58 24.34 10.63
CA THR A 146 -14.94 23.10 9.93
C THR A 146 -13.96 22.80 8.82
N ALA A 147 -13.53 23.81 8.07
CA ALA A 147 -12.55 23.65 7.00
C ALA A 147 -11.21 23.08 7.51
N LEU A 148 -10.70 23.59 8.63
CA LEU A 148 -9.43 23.11 9.20
C LEU A 148 -9.59 21.70 9.77
N THR A 149 -10.68 21.40 10.48
CA THR A 149 -10.93 20.04 10.99
C THR A 149 -11.03 19.03 9.84
N LEU A 150 -11.77 19.37 8.77
CA LEU A 150 -11.85 18.53 7.59
C LEU A 150 -10.52 18.40 6.88
N ALA A 151 -9.76 19.48 6.67
CA ALA A 151 -8.45 19.40 6.01
C ALA A 151 -7.51 18.43 6.72
N PHE A 152 -7.55 18.36 8.05
CA PHE A 152 -6.73 17.41 8.81
C PHE A 152 -7.19 15.96 8.66
N GLN A 153 -8.51 15.72 8.62
CA GLN A 153 -9.08 14.40 8.35
C GLN A 153 -8.78 13.94 6.92
N GLU A 154 -9.03 14.81 5.94
CA GLU A 154 -8.72 14.60 4.53
C GLU A 154 -7.24 14.25 4.34
N ALA A 155 -6.32 14.97 4.99
CA ALA A 155 -4.90 14.67 4.93
C ALA A 155 -4.58 13.25 5.42
N GLN A 156 -5.20 12.82 6.52
CA GLN A 156 -5.03 11.47 7.07
C GLN A 156 -5.64 10.41 6.15
N ASP A 157 -6.78 10.68 5.55
CA ASP A 157 -7.43 9.75 4.63
C ASP A 157 -6.61 9.63 3.34
N PHE A 158 -6.17 10.74 2.74
CA PHE A 158 -5.22 10.71 1.61
C PHE A 158 -3.94 9.92 1.96
N GLU A 159 -3.38 10.06 3.16
CA GLU A 159 -2.23 9.24 3.61
C GLU A 159 -2.56 7.75 3.62
N ARG A 160 -3.74 7.36 4.16
CA ARG A 160 -4.20 5.95 4.20
C ARG A 160 -4.41 5.36 2.81
N PHE A 161 -4.89 6.16 1.84
CA PHE A 161 -5.09 5.75 0.46
C PHE A 161 -3.82 5.82 -0.40
N GLY A 162 -2.70 6.28 0.17
CA GLY A 162 -1.42 6.40 -0.55
C GLY A 162 -1.32 7.63 -1.45
N GLU A 163 -2.25 8.58 -1.35
CA GLU A 163 -2.29 9.84 -2.08
C GLU A 163 -1.43 10.92 -1.39
N GLY A 164 -0.16 10.60 -1.16
CA GLY A 164 0.74 11.43 -0.32
C GLY A 164 0.90 12.88 -0.78
N ARG A 165 0.82 13.16 -2.09
CA ARG A 165 0.89 14.55 -2.59
C ARG A 165 -0.31 15.39 -2.15
N ARG A 166 -1.53 14.84 -2.24
CA ARG A 166 -2.76 15.53 -1.82
C ARG A 166 -2.82 15.67 -0.31
N ALA A 167 -2.39 14.64 0.42
CA ALA A 167 -2.21 14.74 1.88
C ALA A 167 -1.27 15.90 2.25
N LEU A 168 -0.16 16.05 1.52
CA LEU A 168 0.79 17.13 1.73
C LEU A 168 0.19 18.51 1.43
N GLU A 169 -0.61 18.64 0.36
CA GLU A 169 -1.34 19.86 0.04
C GLU A 169 -2.31 20.26 1.16
N ARG A 170 -3.02 19.28 1.76
CA ARG A 170 -3.90 19.52 2.91
C ARG A 170 -3.13 19.94 4.15
N TYR A 171 -1.99 19.30 4.46
CA TYR A 171 -1.13 19.77 5.55
C TYR A 171 -0.53 21.16 5.29
N ALA A 172 -0.17 21.48 4.05
CA ALA A 172 0.29 22.81 3.67
C ALA A 172 -0.82 23.86 3.76
N PHE A 173 -2.07 23.49 3.44
CA PHE A 173 -3.25 24.32 3.68
C PHE A 173 -3.43 24.62 5.18
N LEU A 174 -3.33 23.60 6.03
CA LEU A 174 -3.39 23.77 7.50
C LEU A 174 -2.27 24.68 8.02
N ARG A 175 -1.01 24.41 7.64
CA ARG A 175 0.16 25.19 8.07
C ARG A 175 -0.02 26.69 7.77
N ARG A 176 -0.55 27.03 6.58
CA ARG A 176 -0.79 28.43 6.16
C ARG A 176 -1.91 29.13 6.93
N ASN A 177 -2.94 28.38 7.34
CA ASN A 177 -4.17 28.97 7.86
C ASN A 177 -4.30 28.91 9.39
N LEU A 178 -3.66 27.95 10.07
CA LEU A 178 -3.75 27.80 11.53
C LEU A 178 -3.22 29.00 12.31
N PHE A 179 -2.29 29.78 11.76
CA PHE A 179 -1.83 31.02 12.38
C PHE A 179 -2.90 32.11 12.39
N ARG A 180 -3.69 32.21 11.30
CA ARG A 180 -4.75 33.22 11.15
C ARG A 180 -6.05 32.80 11.84
N PHE A 181 -6.34 31.50 11.82
CA PHE A 181 -7.53 30.89 12.38
C PHE A 181 -7.13 29.74 13.31
N PRO A 182 -6.76 30.03 14.57
CA PRO A 182 -6.35 29.00 15.51
C PRO A 182 -7.48 27.99 15.78
N SER A 183 -7.20 26.70 15.59
CA SER A 183 -8.11 25.62 15.97
C SER A 183 -7.85 25.17 17.40
N ARG A 184 -8.91 24.82 18.14
CA ARG A 184 -8.79 24.21 19.48
C ARG A 184 -8.37 22.75 19.42
N GLU A 185 -8.67 22.06 18.32
CA GLU A 185 -8.48 20.62 18.16
C GLU A 185 -7.15 20.29 17.50
N ILE A 186 -6.66 21.18 16.62
CA ILE A 186 -5.48 20.92 15.79
C ILE A 186 -4.34 21.87 16.17
N ALA A 187 -3.31 21.31 16.79
CA ALA A 187 -2.07 22.03 17.04
C ALA A 187 -1.19 22.09 15.78
N LEU A 188 -0.62 23.27 15.48
CA LEU A 188 0.35 23.45 14.38
C LEU A 188 1.52 22.46 14.49
N ALA A 189 1.99 22.19 15.72
CA ALA A 189 3.05 21.22 15.96
C ALA A 189 2.70 19.80 15.45
N ALA A 190 1.46 19.36 15.61
CA ALA A 190 1.01 18.06 15.11
C ALA A 190 0.99 18.02 13.57
N VAL A 191 0.58 19.13 12.94
CA VAL A 191 0.60 19.28 11.48
C VAL A 191 2.02 19.25 10.94
N LEU A 192 2.95 20.00 11.53
CA LEU A 192 4.36 20.02 11.11
C LEU A 192 5.02 18.65 11.25
N LYS A 193 4.73 17.91 12.34
CA LYS A 193 5.22 16.55 12.53
C LYS A 193 4.73 15.62 11.43
N LYS A 194 3.43 15.63 11.13
CA LYS A 194 2.82 14.81 10.07
C LYS A 194 3.35 15.16 8.69
N MET A 195 3.45 16.46 8.41
CA MET A 195 4.01 16.99 7.17
C MET A 195 5.45 16.53 6.95
N GLY A 196 6.32 16.67 7.96
CA GLY A 196 7.72 16.22 7.88
C GLY A 196 7.86 14.72 7.65
N LEU A 197 7.08 13.91 8.36
CA LEU A 197 7.09 12.45 8.19
C LEU A 197 6.63 12.02 6.79
N LEU A 198 5.57 12.65 6.27
CA LEU A 198 5.07 12.38 4.92
C LEU A 198 6.06 12.84 3.84
N GLN A 199 6.69 14.00 4.02
CA GLN A 199 7.74 14.49 3.12
C GLN A 199 8.91 13.50 3.04
N LYS A 200 9.35 12.92 4.17
CA LYS A 200 10.37 11.85 4.16
C LYS A 200 9.92 10.63 3.37
N GLN A 201 8.67 10.18 3.56
CA GLN A 201 8.12 9.04 2.81
C GLN A 201 8.09 9.30 1.29
N LEU A 202 7.90 10.55 0.89
CA LEU A 202 7.90 10.99 -0.51
C LEU A 202 9.30 11.31 -1.06
N GLY A 203 10.37 11.17 -0.25
CA GLY A 203 11.74 11.49 -0.63
C GLY A 203 12.06 13.00 -0.67
N LEU A 204 11.20 13.85 -0.11
CA LEU A 204 11.35 15.31 -0.05
C LEU A 204 12.13 15.71 1.22
N TYR A 205 13.37 15.25 1.35
CA TYR A 205 14.13 15.31 2.61
C TYR A 205 14.45 16.74 3.08
N GLU A 206 14.76 17.67 2.16
CA GLU A 206 14.98 19.09 2.50
C GLU A 206 13.73 19.72 3.12
N ASN A 207 12.57 19.50 2.47
CA ASN A 207 11.30 20.00 2.97
C ASN A 207 10.92 19.36 4.31
N ALA A 208 11.22 18.08 4.49
CA ALA A 208 11.02 17.39 5.75
C ALA A 208 11.88 18.00 6.86
N PHE A 209 13.16 18.23 6.58
CA PHE A 209 14.09 18.87 7.51
C PHE A 209 13.55 20.24 7.96
N GLU A 210 13.09 21.07 7.03
CA GLU A 210 12.51 22.39 7.36
C GLU A 210 11.23 22.27 8.20
N SER A 211 10.32 21.35 7.88
CA SER A 211 9.11 21.11 8.69
C SER A 211 9.45 20.67 10.11
N PHE A 212 10.47 19.81 10.27
CA PHE A 212 10.94 19.39 11.59
C PHE A 212 11.69 20.51 12.32
N ARG A 213 12.44 21.35 11.62
CA ARG A 213 13.13 22.50 12.21
C ARG A 213 12.13 23.48 12.80
N GLU A 214 11.09 23.85 12.04
CA GLU A 214 10.01 24.72 12.50
C GLU A 214 9.27 24.10 13.70
N LEU A 215 8.99 22.79 13.64
CA LEU A 215 8.41 22.08 14.78
C LEU A 215 9.31 22.19 16.01
N ARG A 216 10.61 21.90 15.87
CA ARG A 216 11.59 21.93 16.96
C ARG A 216 11.68 23.30 17.63
N GLU A 217 11.67 24.37 16.83
CA GLU A 217 11.70 25.76 17.31
C GLU A 217 10.44 26.14 18.09
N SER A 218 9.29 25.50 17.80
CA SER A 218 8.03 25.74 18.52
C SER A 218 7.91 24.98 19.85
N LEU A 219 8.77 23.99 20.12
CA LEU A 219 8.68 23.14 21.31
C LEU A 219 9.20 23.84 22.58
N LYS A 220 8.46 23.68 23.67
CA LYS A 220 8.84 24.23 24.98
C LYS A 220 9.85 23.32 25.69
N ARG A 221 10.61 23.87 26.65
CA ARG A 221 11.56 23.09 27.49
C ARG A 221 10.92 21.88 28.20
N SER A 222 9.64 21.96 28.54
CA SER A 222 8.89 20.85 29.13
C SER A 222 8.66 19.68 28.16
N GLN A 223 8.77 19.90 26.86
CA GLN A 223 8.58 18.92 25.79
C GLN A 223 9.92 18.36 25.29
N ARG A 224 10.87 18.16 26.21
CA ARG A 224 12.24 17.71 25.89
C ARG A 224 12.27 16.42 25.08
N GLU A 225 11.38 15.48 25.36
CA GLU A 225 11.34 14.20 24.65
C GLU A 225 10.94 14.35 23.18
N GLU A 226 9.91 15.15 22.91
CA GLU A 226 9.49 15.48 21.55
C GLU A 226 10.61 16.24 20.83
N TRP A 227 11.29 17.16 21.53
CA TRP A 227 12.43 17.91 20.97
C TRP A 227 13.57 16.98 20.52
N ILE A 228 13.89 15.97 21.34
CA ILE A 228 14.90 14.95 21.01
C ILE A 228 14.45 14.16 19.78
N THR A 229 13.21 13.69 19.78
CA THR A 229 12.66 12.87 18.69
C THR A 229 12.68 13.61 17.36
N VAL A 230 12.22 14.87 17.35
CA VAL A 230 12.23 15.73 16.15
C VAL A 230 13.66 16.02 15.70
N SER A 231 14.61 16.20 16.62
CA SER A 231 16.03 16.38 16.26
C SER A 231 16.64 15.13 15.62
N LEU A 232 16.21 13.93 16.03
CA LEU A 232 16.60 12.68 15.35
C LEU A 232 15.96 12.56 13.97
N GLU A 233 14.71 12.97 13.80
CA GLU A 233 14.06 13.01 12.47
C GLU A 233 14.77 13.97 11.52
N MET A 234 15.24 15.12 12.02
CA MET A 234 16.10 16.06 11.28
C MET A 234 17.44 15.43 10.88
N ALA A 235 18.11 14.75 11.83
CA ALA A 235 19.38 14.06 11.53
C ALA A 235 19.21 12.95 10.49
N ASP A 236 18.10 12.21 10.54
CA ASP A 236 17.76 11.22 9.52
C ASP A 236 17.48 11.87 8.17
N ALA A 237 16.79 13.01 8.12
CA ALA A 237 16.61 13.76 6.87
C ALA A 237 17.97 14.20 6.29
N LEU A 238 18.89 14.71 7.11
CA LEU A 238 20.27 15.05 6.69
C LEU A 238 21.02 13.83 6.17
N PHE A 239 20.90 12.69 6.84
CA PHE A 239 21.50 11.43 6.39
C PHE A 239 21.00 11.02 5.01
N GLN A 240 19.68 11.10 4.76
CA GLN A 240 19.10 10.78 3.45
C GLN A 240 19.51 11.76 2.34
N MET A 241 19.95 12.96 2.70
CA MET A 241 20.52 13.96 1.77
C MET A 241 22.05 13.82 1.60
N ASP A 242 22.66 12.76 2.16
CA ASP A 242 24.11 12.53 2.17
C ASP A 242 24.92 13.60 2.93
N ALA A 243 24.27 14.39 3.79
CA ALA A 243 24.91 15.36 4.69
C ALA A 243 25.37 14.67 6.00
N LEU A 244 26.28 13.70 5.86
CA LEU A 244 26.64 12.76 6.93
C LEU A 244 27.30 13.45 8.14
N SER A 245 28.13 14.47 7.92
CA SER A 245 28.79 15.24 8.98
C SER A 245 27.79 16.00 9.85
N GLU A 246 26.82 16.63 9.21
CA GLU A 246 25.77 17.44 9.83
C GLU A 246 24.81 16.53 10.60
N ALA A 247 24.43 15.39 10.03
CA ALA A 247 23.64 14.36 10.71
C ALA A 247 24.34 13.88 11.98
N LEU A 248 25.63 13.56 11.90
CA LEU A 248 26.43 13.13 13.04
C LEU A 248 26.53 14.23 14.12
N TYR A 249 26.73 15.48 13.70
CA TYR A 249 26.78 16.62 14.62
C TYR A 249 25.45 16.78 15.38
N GLN A 250 24.32 16.76 14.66
CA GLN A 250 22.99 16.85 15.27
C GLN A 250 22.77 15.75 16.32
N ILE A 251 23.12 14.50 16.01
CA ILE A 251 22.94 13.39 16.95
C ILE A 251 23.82 13.56 18.20
N LYS A 252 25.08 14.00 18.03
CA LYS A 252 26.00 14.25 19.15
C LYS A 252 25.53 15.41 20.04
N GLU A 253 24.91 16.44 19.46
CA GLU A 253 24.39 17.59 20.19
C GLU A 253 23.26 17.20 21.17
N ILE A 254 22.41 16.25 20.77
CA ILE A 254 21.26 15.78 21.57
C ILE A 254 21.71 15.19 22.93
N LYS A 255 22.95 14.66 23.03
CA LYS A 255 23.53 14.05 24.24
C LYS A 255 22.57 13.06 24.91
N ILE A 256 22.17 12.02 24.18
CA ILE A 256 21.26 10.98 24.70
C ILE A 256 21.89 10.31 25.92
N LYS A 257 21.14 10.30 27.03
CA LYS A 257 21.46 9.62 28.29
C LYS A 257 20.37 8.58 28.59
N ASP A 258 20.57 7.77 29.62
CA ASP A 258 19.67 6.67 30.02
C ASP A 258 18.23 7.12 30.37
N SER A 259 17.99 8.42 30.54
CA SER A 259 16.69 9.01 30.87
C SER A 259 15.78 9.30 29.66
N VAL A 260 16.18 8.90 28.44
CA VAL A 260 15.43 9.14 27.21
C VAL A 260 14.51 7.96 26.92
N SER A 261 13.40 8.17 26.20
CA SER A 261 12.50 7.08 25.85
C SER A 261 13.18 6.01 24.99
N SER A 262 12.67 4.78 25.12
CA SER A 262 13.20 3.62 24.40
C SER A 262 13.17 3.82 22.88
N TYR A 263 12.17 4.54 22.36
CA TYR A 263 12.08 4.91 20.95
C TYR A 263 13.27 5.78 20.52
N ALA A 264 13.49 6.93 21.17
CA ALA A 264 14.55 7.85 20.78
C ALA A 264 15.95 7.24 20.99
N TYR A 265 16.13 6.41 22.02
CA TYR A 265 17.38 5.66 22.20
C TYR A 265 17.61 4.67 21.05
N ALA A 266 16.63 3.85 20.70
CA ALA A 266 16.75 2.89 19.61
C ALA A 266 16.98 3.60 18.27
N PHE A 267 16.22 4.65 17.98
CA PHE A 267 16.32 5.39 16.72
C PHE A 267 17.69 6.05 16.57
N SER A 268 18.21 6.69 17.62
CA SER A 268 19.56 7.25 17.58
C SER A 268 20.65 6.20 17.36
N ASN A 269 20.55 5.03 18.00
CA ASN A 269 21.53 3.96 17.77
C ASN A 269 21.44 3.42 16.33
N ILE A 270 20.24 3.32 15.75
CA ILE A 270 20.09 2.96 14.33
C ILE A 270 20.80 3.98 13.44
N LEU A 271 20.53 5.28 13.63
CA LEU A 271 21.16 6.35 12.83
C LEU A 271 22.69 6.38 13.01
N MET A 272 23.18 6.24 14.25
CA MET A 272 24.62 6.14 14.50
C MET A 272 25.22 4.92 13.80
N GLY A 273 24.52 3.78 13.79
CA GLY A 273 24.97 2.60 13.07
C GLY A 273 25.07 2.84 11.56
N GLU A 274 24.05 3.47 10.96
CA GLU A 274 24.04 3.79 9.53
C GLU A 274 25.13 4.80 9.15
N LEU A 275 25.40 5.80 10.00
CA LEU A 275 26.51 6.74 9.81
C LEU A 275 27.86 6.02 9.87
N GLU A 276 28.12 5.21 10.90
CA GLU A 276 29.36 4.43 11.00
C GLU A 276 29.53 3.47 9.82
N GLN A 277 28.44 2.87 9.33
CA GLN A 277 28.49 2.02 8.14
C GLN A 277 28.91 2.80 6.90
N ASN A 278 28.37 4.01 6.68
CA ASN A 278 28.77 4.87 5.57
C ASN A 278 30.21 5.38 5.69
N PHE A 279 30.71 5.59 6.91
CA PHE A 279 32.13 5.87 7.14
C PHE A 279 33.06 4.64 7.00
N GLY A 280 32.52 3.47 6.64
CA GLY A 280 33.30 2.23 6.45
C GLY A 280 33.60 1.47 7.75
N HIS A 281 33.03 1.91 8.88
CA HIS A 281 33.27 1.35 10.20
C HIS A 281 32.26 0.23 10.56
N ALA A 282 32.19 -0.82 9.73
CA ALA A 282 31.18 -1.88 9.83
C ALA A 282 31.07 -2.53 11.23
N ARG A 283 32.19 -2.69 11.95
CA ARG A 283 32.18 -3.25 13.32
C ARG A 283 31.52 -2.32 14.35
N TYR A 284 31.73 -1.01 14.21
CA TYR A 284 31.09 -0.02 15.09
C TYR A 284 29.60 0.10 14.77
N ALA A 285 29.25 0.08 13.47
CA ALA A 285 27.87 0.05 13.01
C ALA A 285 27.09 -1.11 13.65
N LEU A 286 27.62 -2.34 13.56
CA LEU A 286 26.99 -3.52 14.15
C LEU A 286 26.75 -3.37 15.66
N ARG A 287 27.72 -2.83 16.41
CA ARG A 287 27.56 -2.59 17.85
C ARG A 287 26.41 -1.63 18.16
N TYR A 288 26.20 -0.60 17.34
CA TYR A 288 25.07 0.30 17.52
C TYR A 288 23.74 -0.38 17.16
N TYR A 289 23.68 -1.17 16.10
CA TYR A 289 22.48 -1.95 15.77
C TYR A 289 22.13 -2.97 16.86
N GLU A 290 23.12 -3.64 17.46
CA GLU A 290 22.91 -4.56 18.59
C GLU A 290 22.35 -3.85 19.82
N LYS A 291 22.81 -2.63 20.12
CA LYS A 291 22.23 -1.79 21.18
C LYS A 291 20.77 -1.44 20.91
N ALA A 292 20.43 -1.09 19.67
CA ALA A 292 19.05 -0.82 19.28
C ALA A 292 18.17 -2.09 19.40
N LEU A 293 18.68 -3.23 18.95
CA LEU A 293 18.00 -4.52 19.01
C LEU A 293 17.67 -4.94 20.44
N ALA A 294 18.59 -4.69 21.38
CA ALA A 294 18.39 -5.02 22.80
C ALA A 294 17.22 -4.28 23.47
N ILE A 295 16.87 -3.09 22.97
CA ILE A 295 15.81 -2.23 23.54
C ILE A 295 14.51 -2.34 22.77
N LEU A 296 14.54 -2.95 21.59
CA LEU A 296 13.39 -3.12 20.70
C LEU A 296 12.13 -3.70 21.36
N PRO A 297 12.19 -4.63 22.34
CA PRO A 297 10.98 -5.09 23.05
C PRO A 297 10.21 -4.00 23.80
N ARG A 298 10.85 -2.87 24.10
CA ARG A 298 10.23 -1.70 24.76
C ARG A 298 9.73 -0.65 23.77
N VAL A 299 9.93 -0.85 22.47
CA VAL A 299 9.57 0.07 21.40
C VAL A 299 8.27 -0.39 20.76
N GLN A 300 7.24 0.46 20.79
CA GLN A 300 5.93 0.18 20.17
C GLN A 300 5.83 0.73 18.73
N ASP A 301 6.95 0.80 18.02
CA ASP A 301 7.02 1.32 16.65
C ASP A 301 7.47 0.21 15.68
N GLU A 302 6.51 -0.31 14.92
CA GLU A 302 6.75 -1.38 13.94
C GLU A 302 7.66 -0.91 12.79
N ARG A 303 7.61 0.36 12.40
CA ARG A 303 8.42 0.87 11.27
C ARG A 303 9.89 0.92 11.65
N LEU A 304 10.20 1.40 12.86
CA LEU A 304 11.56 1.43 13.38
C LEU A 304 12.12 0.02 13.53
N MET A 305 11.29 -0.91 14.03
CA MET A 305 11.62 -2.33 14.12
C MET A 305 11.94 -2.94 12.75
N MET A 306 11.11 -2.66 11.75
CA MET A 306 11.32 -3.15 10.39
C MET A 306 12.53 -2.52 9.70
N ARG A 307 12.86 -1.26 9.98
CA ARG A 307 14.10 -0.62 9.51
C ARG A 307 15.33 -1.35 10.04
N LEU A 308 15.39 -1.57 11.36
CA LEU A 308 16.50 -2.30 11.98
C LEU A 308 16.59 -3.74 11.46
N TYR A 309 15.45 -4.42 11.30
CA TYR A 309 15.39 -5.75 10.71
C TYR A 309 15.98 -5.77 9.29
N ALA A 310 15.61 -4.82 8.43
CA ALA A 310 16.11 -4.75 7.05
C ALA A 310 17.63 -4.58 6.99
N ILE A 311 18.18 -3.72 7.86
CA ILE A 311 19.63 -3.49 7.98
C ILE A 311 20.35 -4.76 8.44
N LEU A 312 19.91 -5.35 9.56
CA LEU A 312 20.55 -6.55 10.10
C LEU A 312 20.37 -7.77 9.20
N LYS A 313 19.25 -7.87 8.48
CA LYS A 313 19.03 -8.88 7.44
C LYS A 313 20.13 -8.79 6.38
N GLN A 314 20.46 -7.60 5.89
CA GLN A 314 21.53 -7.42 4.90
C GLN A 314 22.90 -7.83 5.47
N ILE A 315 23.19 -7.47 6.72
CA ILE A 315 24.45 -7.78 7.38
C ILE A 315 24.61 -9.29 7.60
N TYR A 316 23.61 -9.97 8.19
CA TYR A 316 23.70 -11.39 8.50
C TYR A 316 23.60 -12.28 7.25
N SER A 317 22.81 -11.90 6.25
CA SER A 317 22.77 -12.63 4.98
C SER A 317 24.09 -12.52 4.21
N GLY A 318 24.73 -11.35 4.20
CA GLY A 318 26.03 -11.14 3.55
C GLY A 318 27.18 -11.87 4.24
N ALA A 319 27.10 -12.06 5.56
CA ALA A 319 28.09 -12.79 6.35
C ALA A 319 27.92 -14.33 6.29
N ASN A 320 26.89 -14.83 5.59
CA ASN A 320 26.47 -16.23 5.60
C ASN A 320 26.21 -16.79 7.02
N ASP A 321 25.87 -15.93 7.97
CA ASP A 321 25.59 -16.29 9.37
C ASP A 321 24.09 -16.56 9.53
N LEU A 322 23.66 -17.70 8.98
CA LEU A 322 22.25 -18.10 8.95
C LEU A 322 21.65 -18.26 10.36
N ASP A 323 22.44 -18.65 11.36
CA ASP A 323 21.94 -18.81 12.73
C ASP A 323 21.58 -17.48 13.38
N LYS A 324 22.44 -16.46 13.23
CA LYS A 324 22.10 -15.10 13.70
C LYS A 324 20.93 -14.51 12.91
N TYR A 325 20.83 -14.81 11.61
CA TYR A 325 19.70 -14.34 10.83
C TYR A 325 18.37 -14.97 11.30
N ILE A 326 18.36 -16.28 11.56
CA ILE A 326 17.18 -16.97 12.09
C ILE A 326 16.82 -16.43 13.49
N SER A 327 17.79 -16.24 14.38
CA SER A 327 17.53 -15.72 15.72
C SER A 327 16.92 -14.31 15.68
N LEU A 328 17.41 -13.45 14.79
CA LEU A 328 16.83 -12.14 14.52
C LEU A 328 15.37 -12.25 14.04
N ILE A 329 15.09 -13.07 13.03
CA ILE A 329 13.74 -13.23 12.49
C ILE A 329 12.77 -13.71 13.58
N VAL A 330 13.18 -14.69 14.39
CA VAL A 330 12.38 -15.22 15.50
C VAL A 330 12.08 -14.13 16.52
N GLN A 331 13.10 -13.35 16.91
CA GLN A 331 12.94 -12.24 17.84
C GLN A 331 11.95 -11.20 17.31
N ILE A 332 12.10 -10.74 16.05
CA ILE A 332 11.20 -9.75 15.44
C ILE A 332 9.76 -10.30 15.32
N ASN A 333 9.60 -11.56 14.92
CA ASN A 333 8.27 -12.19 14.81
C ASN A 333 7.52 -12.25 16.16
N GLN A 334 8.24 -12.42 17.27
CA GLN A 334 7.66 -12.42 18.62
C GLN A 334 7.24 -11.03 19.09
N LEU A 335 7.95 -9.99 18.64
CA LEU A 335 7.67 -8.61 19.02
C LEU A 335 6.52 -7.98 18.22
N LEU A 336 6.30 -8.41 16.97
CA LEU A 336 5.21 -7.88 16.14
C LEU A 336 3.83 -8.37 16.63
N PRO A 337 2.83 -7.49 16.79
CA PRO A 337 1.46 -7.91 17.11
C PRO A 337 0.84 -8.69 15.95
N ASP A 338 -0.15 -9.55 16.24
CA ASP A 338 -0.83 -10.36 15.20
C ASP A 338 -1.61 -9.52 14.18
N THR A 339 -1.94 -8.27 14.52
CA THR A 339 -2.56 -7.28 13.63
C THR A 339 -1.55 -6.58 12.72
N SER A 340 -0.24 -6.76 12.93
CA SER A 340 0.79 -6.09 12.14
C SER A 340 0.73 -6.53 10.68
N SER A 341 0.80 -5.56 9.78
CA SER A 341 0.91 -5.80 8.34
C SER A 341 2.23 -6.45 7.93
N PHE A 342 3.29 -6.32 8.75
CA PHE A 342 4.62 -6.86 8.48
C PHE A 342 4.79 -8.32 8.94
N LYS A 343 3.95 -8.79 9.88
CA LYS A 343 4.10 -10.12 10.48
C LYS A 343 4.06 -11.27 9.45
N PRO A 344 3.17 -11.28 8.44
CA PRO A 344 3.18 -12.32 7.40
C PRO A 344 4.49 -12.38 6.60
N GLU A 345 5.14 -11.23 6.37
CA GLU A 345 6.41 -11.16 5.65
C GLU A 345 7.56 -11.74 6.48
N ILE A 346 7.66 -11.37 7.75
CA ILE A 346 8.67 -11.93 8.66
C ILE A 346 8.51 -13.45 8.82
N GLN A 347 7.26 -13.93 8.95
CA GLN A 347 7.00 -15.37 9.02
C GLN A 347 7.38 -16.10 7.74
N LEU A 348 7.14 -15.48 6.57
CA LEU A 348 7.56 -16.03 5.29
C LEU A 348 9.08 -16.19 5.21
N GLU A 349 9.84 -15.20 5.70
CA GLU A 349 11.31 -15.30 5.75
C GLU A 349 11.78 -16.41 6.70
N LEU A 350 11.10 -16.61 7.83
CA LEU A 350 11.42 -17.72 8.74
C LEU A 350 11.19 -19.09 8.09
N ILE A 351 10.05 -19.25 7.40
CA ILE A 351 9.72 -20.48 6.67
C ILE A 351 10.79 -20.78 5.62
N LYS A 352 11.21 -19.77 4.86
CA LYS A 352 12.30 -19.90 3.87
C LYS A 352 13.57 -20.43 4.50
N CYS A 353 13.99 -19.86 5.63
CA CYS A 353 15.22 -20.29 6.31
C CYS A 353 15.15 -21.77 6.73
N TYR A 354 14.03 -22.21 7.31
CA TYR A 354 13.87 -23.61 7.71
C TYR A 354 13.79 -24.56 6.51
N VAL A 355 13.09 -24.18 5.45
CA VAL A 355 13.04 -24.96 4.20
C VAL A 355 14.43 -25.07 3.56
N HIS A 356 15.20 -23.97 3.53
CA HIS A 356 16.59 -24.00 3.03
C HIS A 356 17.51 -24.92 3.85
N ARG A 357 17.24 -25.11 5.15
CA ARG A 357 17.94 -26.07 6.02
C ARG A 357 17.40 -27.51 5.91
N ASN A 358 16.39 -27.74 5.07
CA ASN A 358 15.62 -28.98 5.03
C ASN A 358 14.96 -29.35 6.37
N ASP A 359 14.75 -28.38 7.27
CA ASP A 359 14.05 -28.56 8.54
C ASP A 359 12.55 -28.30 8.36
N PHE A 360 11.89 -29.20 7.61
CA PHE A 360 10.47 -29.11 7.31
C PHE A 360 9.59 -29.26 8.57
N ALA A 361 10.10 -29.90 9.61
CA ALA A 361 9.40 -30.06 10.89
C ALA A 361 9.28 -28.71 11.62
N ALA A 362 10.35 -27.93 11.68
CA ALA A 362 10.31 -26.57 12.23
C ALA A 362 9.56 -25.59 11.31
N ALA A 363 9.64 -25.75 9.98
CA ALA A 363 8.96 -24.86 9.03
C ALA A 363 7.42 -24.94 9.11
N LEU A 364 6.87 -26.14 9.34
CA LEU A 364 5.42 -26.39 9.30
C LEU A 364 4.58 -25.50 10.23
N PRO A 365 4.85 -25.38 11.55
CA PRO A 365 4.05 -24.54 12.43
C PRO A 365 4.06 -23.06 11.99
N HIS A 366 5.19 -22.56 11.51
CA HIS A 366 5.29 -21.19 10.98
C HIS A 366 4.49 -21.01 9.69
N ALA A 367 4.54 -21.99 8.77
CA ALA A 367 3.77 -21.96 7.54
C ALA A 367 2.25 -22.00 7.78
N VAL A 368 1.79 -22.81 8.74
CA VAL A 368 0.38 -22.85 9.14
C VAL A 368 -0.05 -21.53 9.79
N ALA A 369 0.78 -20.96 10.68
CA ALA A 369 0.51 -19.66 11.29
C ALA A 369 0.42 -18.56 10.24
N ALA A 370 1.39 -18.44 9.34
CA ALA A 370 1.40 -17.45 8.26
C ALA A 370 0.18 -17.58 7.34
N PHE A 371 -0.22 -18.82 7.04
CA PHE A 371 -1.40 -19.06 6.23
C PHE A 371 -2.68 -18.55 6.89
N ARG A 372 -2.84 -18.75 8.21
CA ARG A 372 -3.97 -18.21 8.97
C ARG A 372 -3.98 -16.68 8.97
N HIS A 373 -2.84 -16.04 9.23
CA HIS A 373 -2.71 -14.58 9.24
C HIS A 373 -2.95 -13.95 7.86
N SER A 374 -2.53 -14.61 6.77
CA SER A 374 -2.77 -14.11 5.41
C SER A 374 -4.25 -14.02 5.01
N ARG A 375 -5.16 -14.63 5.81
CA ARG A 375 -6.61 -14.48 5.65
C ARG A 375 -7.14 -13.21 6.29
N THR A 376 -6.49 -12.71 7.34
CA THR A 376 -6.90 -11.50 8.07
C THR A 376 -6.23 -10.26 7.50
N VAL A 377 -4.97 -10.38 7.07
CA VAL A 377 -4.21 -9.30 6.42
C VAL A 377 -4.09 -9.60 4.93
N PHE A 378 -4.82 -8.83 4.10
CA PHE A 378 -4.88 -9.06 2.65
C PHE A 378 -3.54 -8.81 1.95
N THR A 379 -2.74 -9.87 1.79
CA THR A 379 -1.45 -9.84 1.08
C THR A 379 -1.38 -11.01 0.08
N PRO A 380 -2.03 -10.90 -1.10
CA PRO A 380 -2.23 -12.03 -2.02
C PRO A 380 -0.92 -12.71 -2.45
N ARG A 381 0.15 -11.93 -2.66
CA ARG A 381 1.49 -12.44 -3.02
C ARG A 381 2.13 -13.28 -1.91
N ILE A 382 2.06 -12.81 -0.66
CA ILE A 382 2.57 -13.55 0.50
C ILE A 382 1.75 -14.83 0.69
N ALA A 383 0.43 -14.73 0.60
CA ALA A 383 -0.46 -15.88 0.71
C ALA A 383 -0.19 -16.94 -0.36
N ALA A 384 0.19 -16.56 -1.58
CA ALA A 384 0.59 -17.49 -2.63
C ALA A 384 1.89 -18.23 -2.28
N ARG A 385 2.91 -17.49 -1.84
CA ARG A 385 4.21 -18.08 -1.42
C ARG A 385 4.08 -19.00 -0.21
N VAL A 386 3.28 -18.62 0.80
CA VAL A 386 3.03 -19.49 1.95
C VAL A 386 2.34 -20.79 1.54
N ARG A 387 1.39 -20.75 0.58
CA ARG A 387 0.76 -21.97 0.04
C ARG A 387 1.76 -22.85 -0.70
N LEU A 388 2.68 -22.26 -1.46
CA LEU A 388 3.75 -23.00 -2.13
C LEU A 388 4.64 -23.72 -1.10
N TYR A 389 5.10 -23.03 -0.05
CA TYR A 389 5.90 -23.68 1.00
C TYR A 389 5.11 -24.75 1.77
N LEU A 390 3.83 -24.53 2.07
CA LEU A 390 2.99 -25.59 2.65
C LEU A 390 2.90 -26.81 1.72
N ALA A 391 2.82 -26.59 0.41
CA ALA A 391 2.80 -27.69 -0.55
C ALA A 391 4.14 -28.46 -0.57
N GLU A 392 5.27 -27.77 -0.54
CA GLU A 392 6.60 -28.38 -0.44
C GLU A 392 6.76 -29.18 0.87
N ILE A 393 6.41 -28.58 2.01
CA ILE A 393 6.45 -29.22 3.34
C ILE A 393 5.55 -30.45 3.38
N TYR A 394 4.31 -30.37 2.87
CA TYR A 394 3.42 -31.53 2.83
C TYR A 394 3.89 -32.61 1.86
N GLY A 395 4.49 -32.23 0.73
CA GLY A 395 5.12 -33.16 -0.20
C GLY A 395 6.24 -33.95 0.48
N TYR A 396 7.12 -33.27 1.23
CA TYR A 396 8.18 -33.90 2.00
C TYR A 396 7.63 -34.97 2.98
N PHE A 397 6.51 -34.71 3.65
CA PHE A 397 5.85 -35.68 4.53
C PHE A 397 4.98 -36.72 3.79
N GLY A 398 5.09 -36.85 2.47
CA GLY A 398 4.31 -37.79 1.66
C GLY A 398 2.83 -37.45 1.51
N LYS A 399 2.40 -36.26 1.94
CA LYS A 399 1.01 -35.79 1.86
C LYS A 399 0.72 -35.14 0.51
N TRP A 400 0.99 -35.87 -0.57
CA TRP A 400 0.93 -35.40 -1.96
C TRP A 400 -0.44 -34.81 -2.35
N TYR A 401 -1.55 -35.38 -1.87
CA TYR A 401 -2.89 -34.86 -2.12
C TYR A 401 -3.13 -33.45 -1.54
N LEU A 402 -2.60 -33.18 -0.34
CA LEU A 402 -2.67 -31.84 0.26
C LEU A 402 -1.80 -30.86 -0.52
N SER A 403 -0.58 -31.26 -0.85
CA SER A 403 0.33 -30.47 -1.68
C SER A 403 -0.31 -30.04 -3.00
N ARG A 404 -0.91 -30.99 -3.73
CA ARG A 404 -1.66 -30.77 -4.97
C ARG A 404 -2.79 -29.75 -4.78
N SER A 405 -3.57 -29.88 -3.71
CA SER A 405 -4.70 -28.99 -3.41
C SER A 405 -4.26 -27.54 -3.22
N TYR A 406 -3.15 -27.32 -2.50
CA TYR A 406 -2.61 -25.97 -2.31
C TYR A 406 -2.09 -25.37 -3.62
N LEU A 407 -1.35 -26.13 -4.42
CA LEU A 407 -0.77 -25.66 -5.68
C LEU A 407 -1.84 -25.34 -6.73
N ARG A 408 -2.86 -26.20 -6.90
CA ARG A 408 -3.96 -25.94 -7.84
C ARG A 408 -4.68 -24.64 -7.58
N ARG A 409 -4.89 -24.27 -6.31
CA ARG A 409 -5.50 -22.98 -5.94
C ARG A 409 -4.67 -21.78 -6.37
N ILE A 410 -3.34 -21.91 -6.37
CA ILE A 410 -2.45 -20.86 -6.89
C ILE A 410 -2.61 -20.76 -8.41
N CYS A 411 -2.57 -21.89 -9.12
CA CYS A 411 -2.72 -21.95 -10.58
C CYS A 411 -4.07 -21.41 -11.07
N GLN A 412 -5.15 -21.56 -10.30
CA GLN A 412 -6.48 -21.02 -10.62
C GLN A 412 -6.57 -19.49 -10.50
N THR A 413 -5.53 -18.81 -10.00
CA THR A 413 -5.52 -17.34 -9.82
C THR A 413 -4.36 -16.71 -10.61
N PRO A 414 -4.53 -16.42 -11.92
CA PRO A 414 -3.44 -15.96 -12.80
C PRO A 414 -2.69 -14.71 -12.30
N VAL A 415 -3.38 -13.79 -11.61
CA VAL A 415 -2.78 -12.58 -11.04
C VAL A 415 -1.65 -12.89 -10.04
N LEU A 416 -1.70 -14.05 -9.37
CA LEU A 416 -0.67 -14.47 -8.41
C LEU A 416 0.58 -15.04 -9.11
N LEU A 417 0.49 -15.37 -10.39
CA LEU A 417 1.56 -15.94 -11.21
C LEU A 417 2.24 -14.89 -12.10
N ALA A 418 2.02 -13.60 -11.86
CA ALA A 418 2.57 -12.52 -12.68
C ALA A 418 4.12 -12.50 -12.76
N HIS A 419 4.82 -13.08 -11.77
CA HIS A 419 6.28 -13.19 -11.78
C HIS A 419 6.74 -14.53 -12.39
N PRO A 420 7.51 -14.52 -13.51
CA PRO A 420 7.83 -15.75 -14.23
C PRO A 420 8.56 -16.81 -13.41
N ARG A 421 9.53 -16.43 -12.57
CA ARG A 421 10.22 -17.39 -11.69
C ARG A 421 9.28 -18.07 -10.70
N PHE A 422 8.33 -17.32 -10.15
CA PHE A 422 7.35 -17.88 -9.23
C PHE A 422 6.37 -18.80 -9.96
N GLN A 423 5.95 -18.43 -11.17
CA GLN A 423 5.14 -19.28 -12.03
C GLN A 423 5.83 -20.61 -12.34
N VAL A 424 7.10 -20.55 -12.77
CA VAL A 424 7.92 -21.74 -13.02
C VAL A 424 8.01 -22.60 -11.77
N GLN A 425 8.34 -22.01 -10.61
CA GLN A 425 8.44 -22.76 -9.36
C GLN A 425 7.13 -23.49 -9.03
N VAL A 426 5.99 -22.81 -9.11
CA VAL A 426 4.67 -23.42 -8.83
C VAL A 426 4.35 -24.57 -9.81
N MET A 427 4.61 -24.37 -11.11
CA MET A 427 4.36 -25.38 -12.14
C MET A 427 5.27 -26.60 -11.98
N THR A 428 6.56 -26.38 -11.72
CA THR A 428 7.53 -27.45 -11.46
C THR A 428 7.16 -28.25 -10.22
N THR A 429 6.85 -27.59 -9.10
CA THR A 429 6.43 -28.27 -7.87
C THR A 429 5.13 -29.05 -8.08
N LEU A 430 4.17 -28.52 -8.83
CA LEU A 430 2.94 -29.26 -9.16
C LEU A 430 3.23 -30.46 -10.07
N GLY A 431 4.12 -30.32 -11.05
CA GLY A 431 4.55 -31.42 -11.91
C GLY A 431 5.21 -32.55 -11.12
N ILE A 432 6.06 -32.22 -10.14
CA ILE A 432 6.65 -33.20 -9.22
C ILE A 432 5.55 -33.91 -8.43
N VAL A 433 4.59 -33.16 -7.87
CA VAL A 433 3.49 -33.74 -7.09
C VAL A 433 2.61 -34.66 -7.94
N GLU A 434 2.31 -34.31 -9.19
CA GLU A 434 1.56 -35.16 -10.10
C GLU A 434 2.35 -36.42 -10.48
N LYS A 435 3.68 -36.33 -10.64
CA LYS A 435 4.57 -37.51 -10.83
C LYS A 435 4.51 -38.45 -9.63
N GLU A 436 4.63 -37.94 -8.40
CA GLU A 436 4.58 -38.77 -7.17
C GLU A 436 3.21 -39.42 -6.96
N LEU A 437 2.14 -38.83 -7.52
CA LEU A 437 0.80 -39.43 -7.55
C LEU A 437 0.59 -40.43 -8.69
N GLY A 438 1.58 -40.63 -9.57
CA GLY A 438 1.49 -41.52 -10.74
C GLY A 438 0.80 -40.91 -11.97
N HIS A 439 0.45 -39.62 -11.96
CA HIS A 439 -0.14 -38.92 -13.09
C HIS A 439 0.92 -38.38 -14.05
N TYR A 440 1.70 -39.28 -14.67
CA TYR A 440 2.87 -38.91 -15.49
C TYR A 440 2.52 -38.00 -16.68
N GLY A 441 1.37 -38.20 -17.33
CA GLY A 441 0.93 -37.34 -18.44
C GLY A 441 0.73 -35.88 -18.02
N ALA A 442 0.01 -35.66 -16.92
CA ALA A 442 -0.20 -34.31 -16.38
C ALA A 442 1.11 -33.68 -15.89
N ALA A 443 2.00 -34.48 -15.29
CA ALA A 443 3.32 -34.02 -14.86
C ALA A 443 4.17 -33.53 -16.06
N LEU A 444 4.19 -34.28 -17.16
CA LEU A 444 4.89 -33.90 -18.39
C LEU A 444 4.34 -32.60 -18.98
N GLU A 445 3.01 -32.46 -19.07
CA GLU A 445 2.38 -31.24 -19.58
C GLU A 445 2.77 -30.00 -18.76
N LEU A 446 2.70 -30.11 -17.42
CA LEU A 446 3.05 -29.02 -16.51
C LEU A 446 4.53 -28.63 -16.60
N LEU A 447 5.42 -29.63 -16.63
CA LEU A 447 6.86 -29.39 -16.76
C LEU A 447 7.23 -28.81 -18.12
N GLN A 448 6.56 -29.22 -19.20
CA GLN A 448 6.76 -28.64 -20.52
C GLN A 448 6.30 -27.17 -20.57
N GLN A 449 5.13 -26.86 -19.98
CA GLN A 449 4.68 -25.46 -19.84
C GLN A 449 5.67 -24.61 -19.03
N ALA A 450 6.23 -25.15 -17.95
CA ALA A 450 7.27 -24.48 -17.17
C ALA A 450 8.54 -24.24 -18.00
N LEU A 451 8.93 -25.22 -18.83
CA LEU A 451 10.09 -25.11 -19.72
C LEU A 451 9.90 -23.99 -20.76
N ASP A 452 8.72 -23.91 -21.37
CA ASP A 452 8.38 -22.86 -22.34
C ASP A 452 8.48 -21.46 -21.70
N VAL A 453 8.05 -21.31 -20.43
CA VAL A 453 8.20 -20.05 -19.69
C VAL A 453 9.68 -19.75 -19.43
N CYS A 454 10.47 -20.74 -19.02
CA CYS A 454 11.91 -20.57 -18.82
C CYS A 454 12.63 -20.12 -20.09
N GLU A 455 12.29 -20.68 -21.25
CA GLU A 455 12.91 -20.32 -22.52
C GLU A 455 12.55 -18.91 -22.96
N ARG A 456 11.27 -18.51 -22.85
CA ARG A 456 10.83 -17.14 -23.16
C ARG A 456 11.51 -16.10 -22.26
N GLN A 457 11.78 -16.46 -21.00
CA GLN A 457 12.28 -15.56 -19.96
C GLN A 457 13.78 -15.72 -19.68
N ARG A 458 14.48 -16.57 -20.44
CA ARG A 458 15.93 -16.87 -20.30
C ARG A 458 16.33 -17.32 -18.89
N LEU A 459 15.48 -18.12 -18.25
CA LEU A 459 15.72 -18.72 -16.92
C LEU A 459 16.52 -20.02 -17.06
N VAL A 460 17.84 -19.89 -17.21
CA VAL A 460 18.72 -21.00 -17.59
C VAL A 460 18.80 -22.08 -16.50
N ARG A 461 18.99 -21.70 -15.23
CA ARG A 461 19.13 -22.68 -14.14
C ARG A 461 17.83 -23.45 -13.92
N GLU A 462 16.70 -22.74 -13.88
CA GLU A 462 15.38 -23.33 -13.69
C GLU A 462 15.01 -24.26 -14.86
N LYS A 463 15.43 -23.94 -16.09
CA LYS A 463 15.29 -24.83 -17.26
C LYS A 463 15.91 -26.20 -17.00
N TYR A 464 17.13 -26.25 -16.47
CA TYR A 464 17.83 -27.51 -16.21
C TYR A 464 17.26 -28.26 -15.01
N GLN A 465 16.77 -27.57 -13.98
CA GLN A 465 15.99 -28.20 -12.89
C GLN A 465 14.75 -28.94 -13.43
N ILE A 466 14.01 -28.31 -14.34
CA ILE A 466 12.84 -28.94 -14.99
C ILE A 466 13.26 -30.18 -15.80
N ARG A 467 14.39 -30.10 -16.52
CA ARG A 467 14.90 -31.21 -17.35
C ARG A 467 15.29 -32.43 -16.53
N VAL A 468 15.85 -32.27 -15.33
CA VAL A 468 16.05 -33.39 -14.39
C VAL A 468 14.73 -34.10 -14.12
N HIS A 469 13.69 -33.35 -13.77
CA HIS A 469 12.38 -33.94 -13.47
C HIS A 469 11.74 -34.62 -14.69
N LEU A 470 11.88 -34.04 -15.89
CA LEU A 470 11.46 -34.69 -17.14
C LEU A 470 12.22 -36.00 -17.37
N GLY A 471 13.54 -35.99 -17.17
CA GLY A 471 14.38 -37.18 -17.27
C GLY A 471 13.91 -38.30 -16.35
N HIS A 472 13.66 -37.99 -15.07
CA HIS A 472 13.15 -38.94 -14.09
C HIS A 472 11.77 -39.51 -14.47
N ILE A 473 10.86 -38.69 -14.99
CA ILE A 473 9.57 -39.18 -15.46
C ILE A 473 9.76 -40.14 -16.64
N TYR A 474 10.63 -39.80 -17.60
CA TYR A 474 10.92 -40.68 -18.73
C TYR A 474 11.56 -42.00 -18.33
N LEU A 475 12.36 -42.05 -17.26
CA LEU A 475 12.82 -43.33 -16.69
C LEU A 475 11.66 -44.17 -16.17
N LEU A 476 10.71 -43.55 -15.45
CA LEU A 476 9.54 -44.24 -14.91
C LEU A 476 8.57 -44.77 -15.99
N VAL A 477 8.48 -44.11 -17.14
CA VAL A 477 7.66 -44.56 -18.29
C VAL A 477 8.44 -45.33 -19.36
N HIS A 478 9.65 -45.82 -19.03
CA HIS A 478 10.54 -46.60 -19.91
C HIS A 478 10.99 -45.89 -21.21
N GLY A 479 10.98 -44.56 -21.23
CA GLY A 479 11.50 -43.71 -22.31
C GLY A 479 13.01 -43.44 -22.20
N LEU A 480 13.82 -44.50 -22.18
CA LEU A 480 15.26 -44.42 -21.82
C LEU A 480 16.08 -43.43 -22.66
N MET A 481 15.81 -43.32 -23.97
CA MET A 481 16.53 -42.39 -24.85
C MET A 481 16.27 -40.93 -24.45
N ARG A 482 15.00 -40.54 -24.26
CA ARG A 482 14.63 -39.18 -23.87
C ARG A 482 15.12 -38.84 -22.46
N ALA A 483 15.08 -39.82 -21.55
CA ALA A 483 15.63 -39.66 -20.21
C ALA A 483 17.13 -39.33 -20.26
N ARG A 484 17.90 -40.11 -21.04
CA ARG A 484 19.33 -39.88 -21.25
C ARG A 484 19.60 -38.49 -21.80
N ASP A 485 18.87 -38.06 -22.82
CA ASP A 485 19.06 -36.74 -23.44
C ASP A 485 18.87 -35.62 -22.40
N HIS A 486 17.76 -35.65 -21.66
CA HIS A 486 17.49 -34.63 -20.64
C HIS A 486 18.50 -34.62 -19.50
N LEU A 487 18.91 -35.79 -18.99
CA LEU A 487 19.84 -35.89 -17.86
C LEU A 487 21.27 -35.53 -18.27
N SER A 488 21.74 -36.00 -19.44
CA SER A 488 23.09 -35.69 -19.94
C SER A 488 23.26 -34.22 -20.32
N GLU A 489 22.27 -33.60 -20.96
CA GLU A 489 22.28 -32.15 -21.21
C GLU A 489 22.28 -31.34 -19.91
N THR A 490 21.62 -31.84 -18.87
CA THR A 490 21.62 -31.17 -17.55
C THR A 490 22.96 -31.34 -16.85
N LEU A 491 23.54 -32.54 -16.85
CA LEU A 491 24.83 -32.82 -16.24
C LEU A 491 25.94 -31.97 -16.86
N THR A 492 26.03 -31.96 -18.20
CA THR A 492 27.04 -31.16 -18.92
C THR A 492 26.95 -29.67 -18.61
N TRP A 493 25.73 -29.13 -18.51
CA TRP A 493 25.54 -27.75 -18.10
C TRP A 493 25.90 -27.52 -16.62
N ALA A 494 25.49 -28.43 -15.73
CA ALA A 494 25.71 -28.30 -14.29
C ALA A 494 27.21 -28.38 -13.94
N GLU A 495 27.98 -29.22 -14.62
CA GLU A 495 29.43 -29.29 -14.52
C GLU A 495 30.09 -27.98 -14.97
N ALA A 496 29.68 -27.45 -16.12
CA ALA A 496 30.17 -26.16 -16.63
C ALA A 496 29.82 -24.98 -15.70
N ALA A 497 28.66 -25.05 -15.04
CA ALA A 497 28.18 -24.04 -14.10
C ALA A 497 28.66 -24.26 -12.65
N GLN A 498 29.35 -25.37 -12.36
CA GLN A 498 29.74 -25.80 -11.02
C GLN A 498 28.55 -25.87 -10.03
N ASP A 499 27.36 -26.29 -10.51
CA ASP A 499 26.16 -26.46 -9.67
C ASP A 499 26.12 -27.87 -9.08
N GLU A 500 26.77 -28.07 -7.93
CA GLU A 500 26.89 -29.37 -7.25
C GLU A 500 25.53 -30.06 -7.02
N ALA A 501 24.49 -29.30 -6.69
CA ALA A 501 23.16 -29.86 -6.44
C ALA A 501 22.57 -30.50 -7.71
N LEU A 502 22.71 -29.84 -8.86
CA LEU A 502 22.24 -30.36 -10.14
C LEU A 502 23.11 -31.48 -10.69
N ILE A 503 24.43 -31.45 -10.41
CA ILE A 503 25.32 -32.56 -10.75
C ILE A 503 24.84 -33.84 -10.04
N ILE A 504 24.61 -33.77 -8.73
CA ILE A 504 24.13 -34.93 -7.95
C ILE A 504 22.78 -35.40 -8.48
N GLN A 505 21.83 -34.48 -8.68
CA GLN A 505 20.48 -34.82 -9.12
C GLN A 505 20.40 -35.41 -10.53
N ALA A 506 21.28 -34.99 -11.45
CA ALA A 506 21.31 -35.53 -12.81
C ALA A 506 22.10 -36.86 -12.91
N SER A 507 22.93 -37.17 -11.91
CA SER A 507 23.76 -38.37 -11.86
C SER A 507 23.08 -39.56 -11.16
N LEU A 508 22.13 -39.30 -10.27
CA LEU A 508 21.28 -40.29 -9.60
C LEU A 508 20.16 -40.76 -10.52
#